data_AF-A0A972BM45-F1
#
_entry.id   AF-A0A972BM45-F1
#
_cell.length_a   1.000
_cell.length_b   1.000
_cell.length_c   1.000
_cell.angle_alpha   90.00
_cell.angle_beta   90.00
_cell.angle_gamma   90.00
#
_symmetry.space_group_name_H-M   'P 1'
#
loop_
_entity.id
_entity.type
_entity.pdbx_description
1 polymer ?
#
loop_
_entity_poly.entity_id
_entity_poly.type
_entity_poly.pdbx_seq_one_letter_code
_entity_poly.pdbx_strand_id
1 'polypeptide(L)'
;GAHQDPQYNVLYRNINMVRSYVDAAESKKIMAWADINQIDGAHNANATARDAWKVMPELLVQHGINSRFSEKVGMKPSNISLSTVPPTAAPIPTMRYDLPYALALRQFFDRYKMRAQMNTKYITSSSREATVTHVMNMLISRLTSADIQSTITPDEGRNVPWHMFNIEACDTAKQSLVGMDGLLEMVELRKDGYLPAKAREIQERAVLYLEEMIQMGGYYEAVERGMFVDSGEYPERNGDGIPRDIQGGIGAGTVYERAENYMAPVTSHYGYNNTMQYGVDPEKASELIGGCSFEDRSKIQYIDELDPVDNVETRLAEKEAYRNTNMVMPEVEWLADGTVQLELLLPVPMQVAKYAALEYAKHMNMKDAEVIHLECMHPSEGTRVQLKGKIDFAVDLTTLEIPPEPKIYSDQELWSELEAHPMRVIAGTVGEDEHSVGLREIIDIKHGGIEKWGFNVEYLGTSVPIQKLVDAAIEMEADAIMASTIISHDDIHYKNMQKLNDYAIEKGVRDKLVILAGGTQVTPELAVEHGMDAGFGRGTKGVHVATAIVQGKRRMRGEDE
;
A
#
# COMPACT_ATOMS: atom_id res chain seq x y z
N GLY A 1 -15.38 14.32 -6.64
CA GLY A 1 -14.72 15.23 -5.66
C GLY A 1 -13.73 16.10 -6.40
N ALA A 2 -13.38 17.26 -5.86
CA ALA A 2 -12.36 18.15 -6.45
C ALA A 2 -11.62 18.94 -5.36
N HIS A 3 -10.38 19.31 -5.63
CA HIS A 3 -9.68 20.30 -4.82
C HIS A 3 -10.09 21.71 -5.27
N GLN A 4 -10.49 22.56 -4.32
CA GLN A 4 -10.77 23.97 -4.61
C GLN A 4 -10.56 24.81 -3.36
N ASP A 5 -9.55 25.68 -3.41
CA ASP A 5 -9.23 26.64 -2.36
C ASP A 5 -8.66 27.91 -3.01
N PRO A 6 -9.32 29.08 -2.91
CA PRO A 6 -8.79 30.31 -3.47
C PRO A 6 -7.47 30.74 -2.82
N GLN A 7 -7.17 30.28 -1.61
CA GLN A 7 -5.92 30.59 -0.91
C GLN A 7 -4.75 29.85 -1.56
N TYR A 8 -4.97 28.64 -2.07
CA TYR A 8 -3.93 27.87 -2.77
C TYR A 8 -3.37 28.65 -3.97
N ASN A 9 -4.28 29.18 -4.79
CA ASN A 9 -3.98 29.97 -5.97
C ASN A 9 -3.08 31.18 -5.64
N VAL A 10 -3.41 31.88 -4.55
CA VAL A 10 -2.71 33.09 -4.13
C VAL A 10 -1.36 32.76 -3.52
N LEU A 11 -1.35 31.94 -2.47
CA LEU A 11 -0.15 31.71 -1.65
C LEU A 11 0.91 30.91 -2.41
N TYR A 12 0.53 29.87 -3.14
CA TYR A 12 1.48 28.91 -3.71
C TYR A 12 1.60 28.97 -5.23
N ARG A 13 0.69 29.68 -5.92
CA ARG A 13 0.72 29.85 -7.39
C ARG A 13 0.83 31.30 -7.85
N ASN A 14 0.85 32.27 -6.94
CA ASN A 14 0.97 33.69 -7.26
C ASN A 14 -0.11 34.18 -8.25
N ILE A 15 -1.31 33.60 -8.18
CA ILE A 15 -2.49 34.11 -8.90
C ILE A 15 -3.01 35.33 -8.14
N ASN A 16 -3.47 36.34 -8.89
CA ASN A 16 -4.03 37.55 -8.31
C ASN A 16 -5.17 37.22 -7.32
N MET A 17 -5.13 37.82 -6.13
CA MET A 17 -6.04 37.46 -5.03
C MET A 17 -7.49 37.87 -5.26
N VAL A 18 -7.73 39.01 -5.92
CA VAL A 18 -9.09 39.44 -6.26
C VAL A 18 -9.68 38.47 -7.29
N ARG A 19 -8.92 38.18 -8.35
CA ARG A 19 -9.30 37.21 -9.37
C ARG A 19 -9.60 35.84 -8.78
N SER A 20 -8.72 35.34 -7.90
CA SER A 20 -8.87 34.01 -7.28
C SER A 20 -10.18 33.85 -6.52
N TYR A 21 -10.56 34.84 -5.70
CA TYR A 21 -11.78 34.76 -4.90
C TYR A 21 -13.06 34.97 -5.73
N VAL A 22 -13.02 35.82 -6.75
CA VAL A 22 -14.13 36.00 -7.71
C VAL A 22 -14.40 34.70 -8.46
N ASP A 23 -13.37 34.06 -9.00
CA ASP A 23 -13.49 32.79 -9.73
C ASP A 23 -13.91 31.64 -8.81
N ALA A 24 -13.44 31.64 -7.56
CA ALA A 24 -13.78 30.59 -6.60
C ALA A 24 -15.27 30.60 -6.23
N ALA A 25 -15.92 31.77 -6.21
CA ALA A 25 -17.34 31.86 -5.93
C ALA A 25 -18.17 31.14 -7.01
N GLU A 26 -17.82 31.34 -8.29
CA GLU A 26 -18.45 30.63 -9.40
C GLU A 26 -18.10 29.13 -9.38
N SER A 27 -16.82 28.80 -9.22
CA SER A 27 -16.33 27.41 -9.19
C SER A 27 -17.06 26.59 -8.12
N LYS A 28 -17.16 27.14 -6.90
CA LYS A 28 -17.83 26.47 -5.78
C LYS A 28 -19.35 26.41 -5.95
N LYS A 29 -19.97 27.40 -6.61
CA LYS A 29 -21.40 27.35 -6.96
C LYS A 29 -21.70 26.20 -7.92
N ILE A 30 -20.88 26.04 -8.97
CA ILE A 30 -20.94 24.90 -9.89
C ILE A 30 -20.70 23.58 -9.15
N MET A 31 -19.69 23.49 -8.29
CA MET A 31 -19.43 22.30 -7.46
C MET A 31 -20.59 21.96 -6.52
N ALA A 32 -21.26 22.98 -5.95
CA ALA A 32 -22.43 22.78 -5.10
C ALA A 32 -23.61 22.19 -5.89
N TRP A 33 -23.87 22.72 -7.10
CA TRP A 33 -24.88 22.18 -8.01
C TRP A 33 -24.60 20.71 -8.38
N ALA A 34 -23.33 20.37 -8.63
CA ALA A 34 -22.90 19.01 -8.95
C ALA A 34 -22.76 18.07 -7.73
N ASP A 35 -23.12 18.54 -6.53
CA ASP A 35 -22.99 17.81 -5.25
C ASP A 35 -21.58 17.23 -5.01
N ILE A 36 -20.55 17.97 -5.44
CA ILE A 36 -19.15 17.52 -5.39
C ILE A 36 -18.59 17.71 -3.97
N ASN A 37 -17.96 16.67 -3.42
CA ASN A 37 -17.11 16.80 -2.23
C ASN A 37 -15.85 17.62 -2.55
N GLN A 38 -15.71 18.77 -1.92
CA GLN A 38 -14.53 19.64 -1.97
C GLN A 38 -13.47 19.17 -0.97
N ILE A 39 -12.21 19.23 -1.40
CA ILE A 39 -11.04 19.17 -0.53
C ILE A 39 -10.32 20.53 -0.60
N ASP A 40 -9.87 21.07 0.54
CA ASP A 40 -9.14 22.33 0.61
C ASP A 40 -7.61 22.21 0.42
N GLY A 41 -6.92 23.35 0.45
CA GLY A 41 -5.50 23.45 0.12
C GLY A 41 -4.55 23.48 1.32
N ALA A 42 -5.02 23.31 2.55
CA ALA A 42 -4.23 23.61 3.75
C ALA A 42 -2.96 22.76 3.90
N HIS A 43 -2.95 21.53 3.37
CA HIS A 43 -1.77 20.64 3.35
C HIS A 43 -0.53 21.27 2.68
N ASN A 44 -0.72 22.27 1.81
CA ASN A 44 0.40 23.01 1.22
C ASN A 44 1.18 23.80 2.27
N ALA A 45 0.52 24.29 3.33
CA ALA A 45 1.20 25.01 4.41
C ALA A 45 2.11 24.08 5.22
N ASN A 46 1.73 22.80 5.40
CA ASN A 46 2.64 21.79 5.95
C ASN A 46 3.90 21.68 5.09
N ALA A 47 3.74 21.53 3.77
CA ALA A 47 4.85 21.36 2.85
C ALA A 47 5.82 22.56 2.87
N THR A 48 5.29 23.78 2.88
CA THR A 48 6.09 25.02 2.82
C THR A 48 6.63 25.49 4.17
N ALA A 49 6.06 25.06 5.30
CA ALA A 49 6.56 25.43 6.61
C ALA A 49 8.02 24.97 6.79
N ARG A 50 8.87 25.81 7.40
CA ARG A 50 10.22 25.37 7.81
C ARG A 50 10.11 24.24 8.84
N ASP A 51 9.35 24.51 9.89
CA ASP A 51 9.09 23.60 11.01
C ASP A 51 7.60 23.31 11.07
N ALA A 52 7.12 22.22 10.46
CA ALA A 52 5.68 21.97 10.34
C ALA A 52 4.93 21.85 11.68
N TRP A 53 5.61 21.61 12.81
CA TRP A 53 4.94 21.64 14.11
C TRP A 53 4.55 23.05 14.58
N LYS A 54 5.06 24.12 13.94
CA LYS A 54 4.74 25.53 14.26
C LYS A 54 3.58 26.10 13.45
N VAL A 55 3.23 25.48 12.33
CA VAL A 55 2.26 26.01 11.35
C VAL A 55 0.79 25.77 11.72
N MET A 56 0.54 25.08 12.84
CA MET A 56 -0.82 24.67 13.25
C MET A 56 -1.84 25.82 13.36
N PRO A 57 -1.52 27.01 13.91
CA PRO A 57 -2.48 28.12 13.93
C PRO A 57 -2.87 28.58 12.51
N GLU A 58 -1.90 28.67 11.60
CA GLU A 58 -2.16 29.04 10.20
C GLU A 58 -3.02 27.99 9.48
N LEU A 59 -2.79 26.69 9.74
CA LEU A 59 -3.62 25.61 9.19
C LEU A 59 -5.08 25.79 9.59
N LEU A 60 -5.37 26.05 10.87
CA LEU A 60 -6.73 26.28 11.36
C LEU A 60 -7.37 27.50 10.67
N VAL A 61 -6.60 28.58 10.45
CA VAL A 61 -7.08 29.77 9.76
C VAL A 61 -7.39 29.50 8.29
N GLN A 62 -6.49 28.84 7.55
CA GLN A 62 -6.73 28.51 6.15
C GLN A 62 -7.94 27.58 5.99
N HIS A 63 -8.08 26.56 6.85
CA HIS A 63 -9.27 25.70 6.90
C HIS A 63 -10.54 26.51 7.17
N GLY A 64 -10.52 27.40 8.16
CA GLY A 64 -11.68 28.19 8.56
C GLY A 64 -12.17 29.14 7.47
N ILE A 65 -11.25 29.86 6.82
CA ILE A 65 -11.57 30.81 5.74
C ILE A 65 -12.22 30.07 4.57
N ASN A 66 -11.58 29.01 4.05
CA ASN A 66 -12.13 28.30 2.90
C ASN A 66 -13.44 27.59 3.23
N SER A 67 -13.56 26.97 4.41
CA SER A 67 -14.77 26.25 4.81
C SER A 67 -15.97 27.20 4.91
N ARG A 68 -15.79 28.36 5.58
CA ARG A 68 -16.86 29.35 5.70
C ARG A 68 -17.19 30.02 4.39
N PHE A 69 -16.19 30.31 3.54
CA PHE A 69 -16.43 30.84 2.20
C PHE A 69 -17.25 29.85 1.36
N SER A 70 -16.89 28.57 1.38
CA SER A 70 -17.58 27.51 0.62
C SER A 70 -19.03 27.34 1.06
N GLU A 71 -19.28 27.33 2.37
CA GLU A 71 -20.64 27.25 2.92
C GLU A 71 -21.48 28.49 2.54
N LYS A 72 -20.87 29.68 2.56
CA LYS A 72 -21.53 30.93 2.14
C LYS A 72 -21.86 30.99 0.65
N VAL A 73 -21.08 30.32 -0.19
CA VAL A 73 -21.39 30.15 -1.62
C VAL A 73 -22.56 29.19 -1.85
N GLY A 74 -22.83 28.30 -0.89
CA GLY A 74 -23.95 27.35 -0.93
C GLY A 74 -23.54 25.88 -0.91
N MET A 75 -22.26 25.56 -0.71
CA MET A 75 -21.85 24.17 -0.52
C MET A 75 -22.36 23.63 0.81
N LYS A 76 -22.84 22.39 0.82
CA LYS A 76 -23.27 21.70 2.04
C LYS A 76 -22.04 21.44 2.94
N PRO A 77 -22.12 21.64 4.27
CA PRO A 77 -21.03 21.28 5.18
C PRO A 77 -20.56 19.83 5.03
N SER A 78 -21.47 18.91 4.74
CA SER A 78 -21.17 17.49 4.47
C SER A 78 -20.40 17.24 3.17
N ASN A 79 -20.16 18.26 2.34
CA ASN A 79 -19.34 18.18 1.12
C ASN A 79 -18.10 19.07 1.22
N ILE A 80 -17.80 19.64 2.39
CA ILE A 80 -16.60 20.45 2.62
C ILE A 80 -15.66 19.60 3.48
N SER A 81 -14.53 19.17 2.90
CA SER A 81 -13.53 18.36 3.57
C SER A 81 -12.25 19.12 3.83
N LEU A 82 -11.82 19.15 5.08
CA LEU A 82 -10.56 19.75 5.51
C LEU A 82 -9.42 18.78 5.22
N SER A 83 -8.43 19.20 4.42
CA SER A 83 -7.26 18.39 4.10
C SER A 83 -6.20 18.48 5.19
N THR A 84 -6.34 17.67 6.23
CA THR A 84 -5.47 17.69 7.41
C THR A 84 -4.38 16.61 7.34
N VAL A 85 -3.12 17.03 7.45
CA VAL A 85 -1.94 16.14 7.54
C VAL A 85 -1.36 16.28 8.95
N PRO A 86 -1.13 15.17 9.69
CA PRO A 86 -0.34 15.18 10.92
C PRO A 86 1.02 15.86 10.68
N PRO A 87 1.34 16.97 11.37
CA PRO A 87 2.45 17.83 10.94
C PRO A 87 3.85 17.23 11.07
N THR A 88 4.05 16.17 11.84
CA THR A 88 5.39 15.66 12.15
C THR A 88 5.55 14.17 11.81
N ALA A 89 6.80 13.69 11.87
CA ALA A 89 7.17 12.28 11.78
C ALA A 89 8.34 12.01 12.74
N ALA A 90 8.59 10.74 13.05
CA ALA A 90 9.75 10.35 13.86
C ALA A 90 11.05 10.85 13.18
N PRO A 91 12.09 11.24 13.93
CA PRO A 91 12.29 11.09 15.38
C PRO A 91 11.62 12.16 16.26
N ILE A 92 10.86 13.09 15.67
CA ILE A 92 10.07 14.05 16.48
C ILE A 92 9.00 13.25 17.24
N PRO A 93 8.66 13.60 18.50
CA PRO A 93 7.58 12.97 19.26
C PRO A 93 6.19 13.13 18.62
N THR A 94 5.91 12.44 17.52
CA THR A 94 4.80 12.72 16.60
C THR A 94 3.45 12.76 17.29
N MET A 95 3.11 11.71 18.06
CA MET A 95 1.83 11.66 18.77
C MET A 95 1.66 12.80 19.78
N ARG A 96 2.75 13.33 20.36
CA ARG A 96 2.69 14.42 21.34
C ARG A 96 2.38 15.77 20.71
N TYR A 97 2.83 16.00 19.47
CA TYR A 97 2.57 17.24 18.73
C TYR A 97 1.28 17.17 17.94
N ASP A 98 1.05 16.05 17.26
CA ASP A 98 0.03 15.96 16.22
C ASP A 98 -1.36 15.62 16.79
N LEU A 99 -1.43 14.88 17.90
CA LEU A 99 -2.71 14.51 18.51
C LEU A 99 -3.46 15.71 19.13
N PRO A 100 -2.81 16.65 19.86
CA PRO A 100 -3.47 17.88 20.29
C PRO A 100 -4.00 18.73 19.11
N TYR A 101 -3.23 18.84 18.02
CA TYR A 101 -3.68 19.52 16.81
C TYR A 101 -4.89 18.83 16.17
N ALA A 102 -4.83 17.51 16.01
CA ALA A 102 -5.91 16.72 15.43
C ALA A 102 -7.22 16.86 16.24
N LEU A 103 -7.11 16.89 17.57
CA LEU A 103 -8.22 17.13 18.48
C LEU A 103 -8.76 18.57 18.36
N ALA A 104 -7.86 19.56 18.42
CA ALA A 104 -8.21 20.98 18.30
C ALA A 104 -8.98 21.29 17.02
N LEU A 105 -8.49 20.75 15.89
CA LEU A 105 -9.10 20.93 14.58
C LEU A 105 -10.53 20.37 14.54
N ARG A 106 -10.72 19.13 15.00
CA ARG A 106 -12.02 18.46 14.97
C ARG A 106 -13.04 19.10 15.92
N GLN A 107 -12.58 19.68 17.03
CA GLN A 107 -13.45 20.45 17.93
C GLN A 107 -13.91 21.77 17.31
N PHE A 108 -13.05 22.45 16.54
CA PHE A 108 -13.41 23.71 15.86
C PHE A 108 -14.29 23.49 14.63
N PHE A 109 -14.12 22.35 13.96
CA PHE A 109 -14.69 22.10 12.64
C PHE A 109 -15.59 20.85 12.62
N ASP A 110 -16.30 20.58 13.71
CA ASP A 110 -17.19 19.42 13.91
C ASP A 110 -18.34 19.33 12.88
N ARG A 111 -18.66 20.45 12.21
CA ARG A 111 -19.67 20.52 11.15
C ARG A 111 -19.17 20.06 9.78
N TYR A 112 -17.87 19.92 9.58
CA TYR A 112 -17.25 19.62 8.29
C TYR A 112 -16.60 18.23 8.28
N LYS A 113 -16.31 17.72 7.08
CA LYS A 113 -15.62 16.44 6.93
C LYS A 113 -14.12 16.57 7.17
N MET A 114 -13.51 15.53 7.73
CA MET A 114 -12.07 15.39 7.89
C MET A 114 -11.53 14.50 6.77
N ARG A 115 -10.80 15.09 5.83
CA ARG A 115 -9.94 14.35 4.91
C ARG A 115 -8.57 14.26 5.55
N ALA A 116 -8.30 13.15 6.22
CA ALA A 116 -6.98 12.84 6.75
C ALA A 116 -6.06 12.44 5.60
N GLN A 117 -4.84 12.98 5.60
CA GLN A 117 -3.79 12.64 4.65
C GLN A 117 -2.51 12.26 5.39
N MET A 118 -1.73 11.38 4.76
CA MET A 118 -0.44 10.90 5.29
C MET A 118 0.68 11.91 5.07
N ASN A 119 1.75 11.78 5.86
CA ASN A 119 2.91 12.65 5.79
C ASN A 119 3.70 12.45 4.48
N THR A 120 4.12 13.57 3.88
CA THR A 120 5.02 13.62 2.70
C THR A 120 6.23 14.54 2.93
N LYS A 121 6.22 15.35 3.99
CA LYS A 121 7.28 16.33 4.27
C LYS A 121 8.52 15.71 4.87
N TYR A 122 8.31 14.81 5.84
CA TYR A 122 9.35 14.17 6.63
C TYR A 122 9.39 12.67 6.30
N ILE A 123 9.37 12.38 5.00
CA ILE A 123 9.64 11.04 4.47
C ILE A 123 10.96 11.09 3.70
N THR A 124 11.61 9.94 3.61
CA THR A 124 12.86 9.76 2.85
C THR A 124 12.65 8.75 1.74
N SER A 125 13.74 8.22 1.16
CA SER A 125 13.68 7.15 0.18
C SER A 125 13.43 5.75 0.78
N SER A 126 13.29 5.61 2.11
CA SER A 126 12.97 4.32 2.75
C SER A 126 11.46 4.07 2.78
N SER A 127 10.99 3.13 1.96
CA SER A 127 9.57 2.73 1.98
C SER A 127 9.13 2.17 3.33
N ARG A 128 10.02 1.47 4.04
CA ARG A 128 9.78 0.97 5.40
C ARG A 128 9.50 2.13 6.37
N GLU A 129 10.31 3.19 6.32
CA GLU A 129 10.14 4.37 7.19
C GLU A 129 8.83 5.11 6.88
N ALA A 130 8.52 5.31 5.60
CA ALA A 130 7.27 5.92 5.15
C ALA A 130 6.06 5.13 5.67
N THR A 131 5.99 3.82 5.41
CA THR A 131 4.91 2.93 5.87
C THR A 131 4.70 3.00 7.38
N VAL A 132 5.78 2.95 8.18
CA VAL A 132 5.67 3.04 9.65
C VAL A 132 5.10 4.39 10.09
N THR A 133 5.54 5.49 9.48
CA THR A 133 5.00 6.83 9.75
C THR A 133 3.52 6.91 9.37
N HIS A 134 3.13 6.31 8.26
CA HIS A 134 1.75 6.28 7.77
C HIS A 134 0.82 5.50 8.71
N VAL A 135 1.29 4.40 9.32
CA VAL A 135 0.55 3.71 10.39
C VAL A 135 0.28 4.65 11.57
N MET A 136 1.28 5.45 11.98
CA MET A 136 1.09 6.44 13.04
C MET A 136 0.11 7.55 12.64
N ASN A 137 0.11 7.98 11.38
CA ASN A 137 -0.88 8.93 10.87
C ASN A 137 -2.31 8.37 10.95
N MET A 138 -2.50 7.09 10.65
CA MET A 138 -3.81 6.44 10.76
C MET A 138 -4.22 6.17 12.20
N LEU A 139 -3.27 5.96 13.10
CA LEU A 139 -3.57 5.93 14.54
C LEU A 139 -4.14 7.27 15.01
N ILE A 140 -3.59 8.41 14.54
CA ILE A 140 -4.19 9.74 14.81
C ILE A 140 -5.63 9.80 14.29
N SER A 141 -5.88 9.33 13.06
CA SER A 141 -7.23 9.26 12.49
C SER A 141 -8.17 8.41 13.34
N ARG A 142 -7.73 7.22 13.79
CA ARG A 142 -8.54 6.31 14.63
C ARG A 142 -8.80 6.86 16.03
N LEU A 143 -7.84 7.54 16.63
CA LEU A 143 -8.01 8.18 17.94
C LEU A 143 -8.90 9.42 17.91
N THR A 144 -9.19 9.94 16.72
CA THR A 144 -10.01 11.13 16.52
C THR A 144 -11.14 10.86 15.53
N SER A 145 -10.99 11.23 14.26
CA SER A 145 -11.92 10.85 13.18
C SER A 145 -11.31 11.04 11.80
N ALA A 146 -11.76 10.30 10.79
CA ALA A 146 -11.50 10.60 9.39
C ALA A 146 -12.70 10.14 8.55
N ASP A 147 -13.31 11.07 7.81
CA ASP A 147 -14.37 10.77 6.84
C ASP A 147 -13.78 10.23 5.54
N ILE A 148 -12.60 10.73 5.18
CA ILE A 148 -11.79 10.26 4.06
C ILE A 148 -10.37 10.07 4.58
N GLN A 149 -9.85 8.84 4.49
CA GLN A 149 -8.44 8.56 4.72
C GLN A 149 -7.75 8.45 3.36
N SER A 150 -7.00 9.47 2.98
CA SER A 150 -6.10 9.37 1.83
C SER A 150 -4.80 8.67 2.21
N THR A 151 -4.18 8.10 1.19
CA THR A 151 -2.90 7.40 1.30
C THR A 151 -1.82 8.13 0.50
N ILE A 152 -0.58 7.87 0.88
CA ILE A 152 0.62 8.24 0.14
C ILE A 152 1.35 6.95 -0.16
N THR A 153 1.88 6.82 -1.38
CA THR A 153 2.68 5.65 -1.73
C THR A 153 4.02 5.71 -0.99
N PRO A 154 4.49 4.62 -0.39
CA PRO A 154 5.69 4.65 0.44
C PRO A 154 6.98 4.92 -0.36
N ASP A 155 6.90 4.96 -1.69
CA ASP A 155 7.98 5.31 -2.60
C ASP A 155 7.97 6.79 -3.07
N GLU A 156 7.04 7.63 -2.60
CA GLU A 156 6.90 9.04 -3.03
C GLU A 156 8.19 9.86 -2.82
N GLY A 157 8.91 9.60 -1.71
CA GLY A 157 10.20 10.24 -1.41
C GLY A 157 11.38 9.68 -2.21
N ARG A 158 11.13 8.75 -3.14
CA ARG A 158 12.15 7.97 -3.87
C ARG A 158 12.00 8.04 -5.39
N ASN A 159 10.79 7.91 -5.90
CA ASN A 159 10.48 7.87 -7.33
C ASN A 159 9.04 8.34 -7.59
N VAL A 160 8.68 8.56 -8.86
CA VAL A 160 7.26 8.69 -9.25
C VAL A 160 6.54 7.41 -8.80
N PRO A 161 5.36 7.49 -8.18
CA PRO A 161 4.67 6.33 -7.61
C PRO A 161 4.49 5.18 -8.60
N TRP A 162 4.96 4.00 -8.22
CA TRP A 162 4.78 2.79 -9.04
C TRP A 162 3.54 1.98 -8.64
N HIS A 163 3.07 1.14 -9.57
CA HIS A 163 1.87 0.32 -9.41
C HIS A 163 1.81 -0.43 -8.07
N MET A 164 2.88 -1.16 -7.73
CA MET A 164 2.95 -1.97 -6.51
C MET A 164 2.88 -1.11 -5.24
N PHE A 165 3.43 0.11 -5.24
CA PHE A 165 3.44 0.97 -4.07
C PHE A 165 2.12 1.71 -3.85
N ASN A 166 1.32 1.91 -4.90
CA ASN A 166 -0.10 2.25 -4.74
C ASN A 166 -0.85 1.14 -3.99
N ILE A 167 -0.61 -0.13 -4.35
CA ILE A 167 -1.23 -1.27 -3.67
C ILE A 167 -0.73 -1.40 -2.22
N GLU A 168 0.57 -1.25 -1.97
CA GLU A 168 1.12 -1.25 -0.61
C GLU A 168 0.48 -0.17 0.27
N ALA A 169 0.23 1.02 -0.27
CA ALA A 169 -0.45 2.09 0.46
C ALA A 169 -1.90 1.72 0.79
N CYS A 170 -2.62 1.10 -0.14
CA CYS A 170 -3.99 0.59 0.08
C CYS A 170 -4.02 -0.53 1.12
N ASP A 171 -3.11 -1.50 1.02
CA ASP A 171 -3.03 -2.63 1.94
C ASP A 171 -2.62 -2.17 3.34
N THR A 172 -1.62 -1.28 3.45
CA THR A 172 -1.23 -0.66 4.73
C THR A 172 -2.42 0.03 5.38
N ALA A 173 -3.18 0.80 4.60
CA ALA A 173 -4.35 1.51 5.13
C ALA A 173 -5.44 0.56 5.62
N LYS A 174 -5.81 -0.42 4.79
CA LYS A 174 -6.79 -1.46 5.12
C LYS A 174 -6.34 -2.26 6.35
N GLN A 175 -5.12 -2.79 6.35
CA GLN A 175 -4.58 -3.62 7.41
C GLN A 175 -4.51 -2.87 8.73
N SER A 176 -4.05 -1.61 8.72
CA SER A 176 -3.96 -0.80 9.94
C SER A 176 -5.33 -0.48 10.51
N LEU A 177 -6.28 -0.03 9.68
CA LEU A 177 -7.60 0.36 10.16
C LEU A 177 -8.41 -0.84 10.64
N VAL A 178 -8.36 -1.99 9.92
CA VAL A 178 -8.99 -3.25 10.36
C VAL A 178 -8.31 -3.79 11.61
N GLY A 179 -6.99 -3.75 11.71
CA GLY A 179 -6.27 -4.15 12.92
C GLY A 179 -6.59 -3.27 14.14
N MET A 180 -7.06 -2.05 13.91
CA MET A 180 -7.54 -1.11 14.95
C MET A 180 -9.08 -1.11 15.07
N ASP A 181 -9.78 -2.13 14.59
CA ASP A 181 -11.23 -2.26 14.77
C ASP A 181 -11.61 -2.35 16.25
N GLY A 182 -12.66 -1.61 16.65
CA GLY A 182 -13.09 -1.51 18.05
C GLY A 182 -12.10 -0.80 19.02
N LEU A 183 -11.01 -0.19 18.54
CA LEU A 183 -9.97 0.38 19.42
C LEU A 183 -10.51 1.37 20.46
N LEU A 184 -11.46 2.22 20.08
CA LEU A 184 -12.05 3.25 20.97
C LEU A 184 -13.04 2.68 22.01
N GLU A 185 -13.38 1.39 21.92
CA GLU A 185 -14.12 0.70 22.98
C GLU A 185 -13.20 0.32 24.15
N MET A 186 -11.88 0.25 23.90
CA MET A 186 -10.86 -0.16 24.87
C MET A 186 -9.96 1.00 25.33
N VAL A 187 -9.84 2.05 24.50
CA VAL A 187 -8.94 3.18 24.73
C VAL A 187 -9.72 4.49 24.62
N GLU A 188 -9.56 5.39 25.60
CA GLU A 188 -10.06 6.75 25.53
C GLU A 188 -8.94 7.79 25.61
N LEU A 189 -9.14 8.94 24.97
CA LEU A 189 -8.27 10.09 25.14
C LEU A 189 -8.44 10.69 26.53
N ARG A 190 -7.32 11.07 27.18
CA ARG A 190 -7.36 11.77 28.46
C ARG A 190 -8.11 13.10 28.33
N LYS A 191 -9.08 13.31 29.22
CA LYS A 191 -9.97 14.49 29.23
C LYS A 191 -9.39 15.69 29.99
N ASP A 192 -8.27 15.48 30.67
CA ASP A 192 -7.54 16.47 31.46
C ASP A 192 -6.02 16.41 31.21
N GLY A 193 -5.31 17.45 31.64
CA GLY A 193 -3.85 17.57 31.51
C GLY A 193 -3.38 18.11 30.16
N TYR A 194 -2.23 17.62 29.68
CA TYR A 194 -1.50 18.20 28.54
C TYR A 194 -2.31 18.23 27.24
N LEU A 195 -3.01 17.14 26.89
CA LEU A 195 -3.72 17.01 25.61
C LEU A 195 -4.80 18.11 25.42
N PRO A 196 -5.81 18.23 26.31
CA PRO A 196 -6.82 19.27 26.16
C PRO A 196 -6.26 20.69 26.35
N ALA A 197 -5.27 20.87 27.24
CA ALA A 197 -4.64 22.19 27.43
C ALA A 197 -3.91 22.66 26.16
N LYS A 198 -3.14 21.77 25.51
CA LYS A 198 -2.43 22.12 24.28
C LYS A 198 -3.37 22.28 23.09
N ALA A 199 -4.43 21.47 23.00
CA ALA A 199 -5.47 21.65 21.99
C ALA A 199 -6.14 23.04 22.12
N ARG A 200 -6.45 23.45 23.35
CA ARG A 200 -7.01 24.78 23.65
C ARG A 200 -6.04 25.91 23.28
N GLU A 201 -4.75 25.77 23.59
CA GLU A 201 -3.73 26.77 23.23
C GLU A 201 -3.63 26.96 21.71
N ILE A 202 -3.65 25.87 20.93
CA ILE A 202 -3.62 25.93 19.45
C ILE A 202 -4.85 26.68 18.91
N GLN A 203 -6.02 26.42 19.49
CA GLN A 203 -7.27 27.11 19.17
C GLN A 203 -7.19 28.61 19.48
N GLU A 204 -6.67 28.99 20.64
CA GLU A 204 -6.50 30.40 21.02
C GLU A 204 -5.55 31.14 20.07
N ARG A 205 -4.44 30.51 19.68
CA ARG A 205 -3.51 31.07 18.68
C ARG A 205 -4.20 31.31 17.33
N ALA A 206 -5.04 30.38 16.87
CA ALA A 206 -5.79 30.56 15.62
C ALA A 206 -6.84 31.69 15.71
N VAL A 207 -7.46 31.89 16.88
CA VAL A 207 -8.38 33.02 17.11
C VAL A 207 -7.61 34.34 17.06
N LEU A 208 -6.48 34.44 17.77
CA LEU A 208 -5.61 35.63 17.72
C LEU A 208 -5.16 35.96 16.28
N TYR A 209 -4.89 34.93 15.48
CA TYR A 209 -4.52 35.07 14.08
C TYR A 209 -5.65 35.74 13.28
N LEU A 210 -6.91 35.30 13.45
CA LEU A 210 -8.05 35.96 12.81
C LEU A 210 -8.29 37.37 13.34
N GLU A 211 -8.10 37.61 14.64
CA GLU A 211 -8.23 38.94 15.24
C GLU A 211 -7.22 39.93 14.65
N GLU A 212 -5.95 39.54 14.54
CA GLU A 212 -4.93 40.39 13.90
C GLU A 212 -5.25 40.61 12.42
N MET A 213 -5.69 39.59 11.69
CA MET A 213 -6.09 39.74 10.28
C MET A 213 -7.21 40.78 10.11
N ILE A 214 -8.19 40.80 11.01
CA ILE A 214 -9.24 41.81 11.03
C ILE A 214 -8.66 43.20 11.35
N GLN A 215 -7.78 43.29 12.35
CA GLN A 215 -7.11 44.55 12.72
C GLN A 215 -6.23 45.11 11.61
N MET A 216 -5.62 44.25 10.79
CA MET A 216 -4.81 44.66 9.65
C MET A 216 -5.65 45.32 8.56
N GLY A 217 -6.93 44.98 8.44
CA GLY A 217 -7.82 45.47 7.37
C GLY A 217 -8.46 44.35 6.55
N GLY A 218 -8.30 43.09 6.97
CA GLY A 218 -8.88 41.92 6.32
C GLY A 218 -7.86 41.08 5.55
N TYR A 219 -8.36 40.06 4.84
CA TYR A 219 -7.54 39.01 4.23
C TYR A 219 -6.50 39.53 3.24
N TYR A 220 -6.87 40.43 2.32
CA TYR A 220 -5.94 40.93 1.29
C TYR A 220 -4.77 41.70 1.90
N GLU A 221 -5.04 42.60 2.84
CA GLU A 221 -3.99 43.36 3.52
C GLU A 221 -3.08 42.44 4.35
N ALA A 222 -3.65 41.40 4.99
CA ALA A 222 -2.88 40.38 5.70
C ALA A 222 -1.94 39.60 4.77
N VAL A 223 -2.42 39.22 3.58
CA VAL A 223 -1.59 38.59 2.56
C VAL A 223 -0.51 39.53 2.04
N GLU A 224 -0.82 40.80 1.76
CA GLU A 224 0.17 41.80 1.29
C GLU A 224 1.29 42.03 2.30
N ARG A 225 0.98 41.96 3.59
CA ARG A 225 1.94 42.11 4.68
C ARG A 225 2.68 40.81 5.04
N GLY A 226 2.50 39.75 4.26
CA GLY A 226 3.21 38.47 4.44
C GLY A 226 2.82 37.74 5.72
N MET A 227 1.55 37.82 6.14
CA MET A 227 1.08 37.14 7.35
C MET A 227 1.16 35.61 7.24
N PHE A 228 0.90 35.07 6.04
CA PHE A 228 0.88 33.64 5.75
C PHE A 228 2.24 33.10 5.30
N VAL A 229 2.46 31.81 5.51
CA VAL A 229 3.70 31.08 5.15
C VAL A 229 4.92 31.58 5.94
N ASP A 230 4.71 32.26 7.08
CA ASP A 230 5.78 32.65 7.99
C ASP A 230 6.25 31.45 8.81
N SER A 231 7.54 31.40 9.14
CA SER A 231 8.15 30.27 9.84
C SER A 231 8.02 30.30 11.37
N GLY A 232 7.43 31.36 11.94
CA GLY A 232 7.19 31.53 13.36
C GLY A 232 6.01 30.69 13.89
N GLU A 233 6.05 30.34 15.17
CA GLU A 233 4.87 29.76 15.84
C GLU A 233 3.94 30.89 16.29
N TYR A 234 2.99 31.25 15.42
CA TYR A 234 2.06 32.37 15.63
C TYR A 234 1.54 32.44 17.08
N PRO A 235 1.63 33.60 17.78
CA PRO A 235 1.80 34.95 17.23
C PRO A 235 3.26 35.39 16.97
N GLU A 236 4.24 34.51 17.15
CA GLU A 236 5.58 34.79 16.64
C GLU A 236 5.54 34.96 15.11
N ARG A 237 6.23 35.99 14.59
CA ARG A 237 6.43 36.22 13.16
C ARG A 237 7.90 36.49 12.91
N ASN A 238 8.52 35.71 12.03
CA ASN A 238 9.93 35.85 11.67
C ASN A 238 10.16 36.87 10.54
N GLY A 239 9.10 37.28 9.84
CA GLY A 239 9.15 38.22 8.72
C GLY A 239 9.58 37.55 7.41
N ASP A 240 9.44 36.23 7.33
CA ASP A 240 9.78 35.42 6.16
C ASP A 240 8.55 34.82 5.45
N GLY A 241 7.34 35.27 5.81
CA GLY A 241 6.11 34.96 5.11
C GLY A 241 6.09 35.48 3.66
N ILE A 242 5.11 35.01 2.88
CA ILE A 242 5.00 35.31 1.45
C ILE A 242 4.03 36.48 1.23
N PRO A 243 4.52 37.70 0.92
CA PRO A 243 3.66 38.80 0.52
C PRO A 243 3.16 38.58 -0.93
N ARG A 244 1.88 38.80 -1.17
CA ARG A 244 1.31 38.90 -2.53
C ARG A 244 0.64 40.25 -2.69
N ASP A 245 0.97 40.97 -3.75
CA ASP A 245 0.39 42.28 -4.09
C ASP A 245 -1.05 42.12 -4.62
N ILE A 246 -2.00 42.90 -4.09
CA ILE A 246 -3.41 42.88 -4.53
C ILE A 246 -3.59 43.29 -6.00
N GLN A 247 -2.69 44.12 -6.53
CA GLN A 247 -2.62 44.53 -7.93
C GLN A 247 -1.67 43.65 -8.75
N GLY A 248 -0.99 42.69 -8.13
CA GLY A 248 -0.01 41.81 -8.76
C GLY A 248 -0.50 40.38 -9.01
N GLY A 249 0.42 39.54 -9.49
CA GLY A 249 0.17 38.12 -9.75
C GLY A 249 -0.47 37.82 -11.11
N ILE A 250 -0.57 36.53 -11.42
CA ILE A 250 -1.15 36.06 -12.68
C ILE A 250 -2.64 36.42 -12.73
N GLY A 251 -3.06 37.06 -13.82
CA GLY A 251 -4.44 37.51 -13.99
C GLY A 251 -4.77 38.83 -13.28
N ALA A 252 -3.79 39.58 -12.80
CA ALA A 252 -4.00 40.96 -12.36
C ALA A 252 -4.64 41.81 -13.48
N GLY A 253 -5.53 42.73 -13.12
CA GLY A 253 -6.23 43.59 -14.08
C GLY A 253 -7.28 42.87 -14.94
N THR A 254 -7.65 41.62 -14.60
CA THR A 254 -8.68 40.85 -15.34
C THR A 254 -10.03 40.77 -14.63
N VAL A 255 -10.20 41.53 -13.55
CA VAL A 255 -11.47 41.63 -12.82
C VAL A 255 -12.23 42.84 -13.34
N TYR A 256 -13.47 42.62 -13.76
CA TYR A 256 -14.33 43.65 -14.33
C TYR A 256 -15.55 43.86 -13.45
N GLU A 257 -15.92 45.11 -13.24
CA GLU A 257 -17.18 45.45 -12.61
C GLU A 257 -18.34 45.00 -13.50
N ARG A 258 -19.37 44.41 -12.88
CA ARG A 258 -20.58 44.01 -13.60
C ARG A 258 -21.44 45.24 -13.86
N ALA A 259 -21.81 45.44 -15.12
CA ALA A 259 -22.79 46.46 -15.47
C ALA A 259 -24.17 46.12 -14.85
N GLU A 260 -25.01 47.13 -14.65
CA GLU A 260 -26.39 46.95 -14.13
C GLU A 260 -27.25 46.03 -15.00
N ASN A 261 -26.93 45.92 -16.29
CA ASN A 261 -27.60 45.02 -17.23
C ASN A 261 -26.84 43.70 -17.47
N TYR A 262 -25.78 43.42 -16.71
CA TYR A 262 -25.04 42.16 -16.81
C TYR A 262 -25.99 40.96 -16.66
N MET A 263 -25.85 39.98 -17.55
CA MET A 263 -26.69 38.79 -17.56
C MET A 263 -25.90 37.59 -18.10
N ALA A 264 -26.11 36.42 -17.49
CA ALA A 264 -25.62 35.13 -17.94
C ALA A 264 -26.78 34.11 -17.94
N PRO A 265 -27.22 33.59 -19.11
CA PRO A 265 -28.40 32.72 -19.20
C PRO A 265 -28.01 31.25 -18.94
N VAL A 266 -27.40 30.98 -17.79
CA VAL A 266 -26.87 29.65 -17.44
C VAL A 266 -27.22 29.27 -16.01
N THR A 267 -27.36 27.98 -15.77
CA THR A 267 -27.58 27.42 -14.43
C THR A 267 -26.31 27.51 -13.59
N SER A 268 -26.49 27.68 -12.28
CA SER A 268 -25.40 27.68 -11.29
C SER A 268 -24.41 28.85 -11.40
N HIS A 269 -24.91 30.02 -11.81
CA HIS A 269 -24.16 31.26 -11.73
C HIS A 269 -24.19 31.85 -10.31
N TYR A 270 -23.06 32.32 -9.79
CA TYR A 270 -22.99 32.88 -8.43
C TYR A 270 -23.35 34.37 -8.36
N GLY A 271 -22.76 35.18 -9.25
CA GLY A 271 -22.81 36.64 -9.14
C GLY A 271 -24.15 37.25 -9.55
N TYR A 272 -24.24 38.58 -9.42
CA TYR A 272 -25.40 39.36 -9.89
C TYR A 272 -25.77 38.99 -11.33
N ASN A 273 -27.04 38.67 -11.56
CA ASN A 273 -27.55 38.24 -12.86
C ASN A 273 -28.91 38.88 -13.14
N ASN A 274 -28.96 39.87 -14.02
CA ASN A 274 -30.19 40.58 -14.33
C ASN A 274 -31.02 39.84 -15.39
N THR A 275 -31.54 38.66 -15.07
CA THR A 275 -32.46 37.93 -15.95
C THR A 275 -33.87 38.52 -15.97
N MET A 276 -34.21 39.30 -14.93
CA MET A 276 -35.51 39.97 -14.80
C MET A 276 -35.76 41.01 -15.89
N GLN A 277 -34.71 41.60 -16.48
CA GLN A 277 -34.86 42.46 -17.68
C GLN A 277 -35.48 41.70 -18.88
N TYR A 278 -35.47 40.37 -18.85
CA TYR A 278 -36.10 39.46 -19.82
C TYR A 278 -37.33 38.71 -19.24
N GLY A 279 -37.78 39.03 -18.04
CA GLY A 279 -38.94 38.41 -17.40
C GLY A 279 -38.72 36.99 -16.86
N VAL A 280 -37.45 36.57 -16.66
CA VAL A 280 -37.10 35.23 -16.16
C VAL A 280 -36.48 35.31 -14.77
N ASP A 281 -36.91 34.43 -13.87
CA ASP A 281 -36.34 34.28 -12.52
C ASP A 281 -34.84 33.92 -12.61
N PRO A 282 -33.94 34.57 -11.84
CA PRO A 282 -32.52 34.22 -11.82
C PRO A 282 -32.21 32.74 -11.57
N GLU A 283 -33.03 32.03 -10.80
CA GLU A 283 -32.85 30.59 -10.55
C GLU A 283 -33.19 29.73 -11.79
N LYS A 284 -33.81 30.32 -12.81
CA LYS A 284 -34.23 29.70 -14.07
C LYS A 284 -33.55 30.33 -15.29
N ALA A 285 -32.41 30.98 -15.09
CA ALA A 285 -31.69 31.74 -16.12
C ALA A 285 -31.48 30.96 -17.43
N SER A 286 -31.26 29.64 -17.37
CA SER A 286 -31.04 28.79 -18.54
C SER A 286 -32.28 28.57 -19.41
N GLU A 287 -33.51 28.83 -18.91
CA GLU A 287 -34.74 28.76 -19.72
C GLU A 287 -34.68 29.73 -20.92
N LEU A 288 -33.94 30.85 -20.79
CA LEU A 288 -33.71 31.83 -21.87
C LEU A 288 -33.04 31.22 -23.12
N ILE A 289 -32.34 30.10 -22.97
CA ILE A 289 -31.65 29.39 -24.06
C ILE A 289 -32.13 27.93 -24.22
N GLY A 290 -33.28 27.60 -23.62
CA GLY A 290 -33.82 26.24 -23.60
C GLY A 290 -32.91 25.24 -22.87
N GLY A 291 -32.35 25.64 -21.73
CA GLY A 291 -31.38 24.87 -20.93
C GLY A 291 -29.94 25.13 -21.35
N CYS A 292 -29.00 25.23 -20.40
CA CYS A 292 -27.58 25.25 -20.72
C CYS A 292 -27.06 23.80 -20.79
N SER A 293 -25.74 23.60 -20.91
CA SER A 293 -25.16 22.25 -20.99
C SER A 293 -25.41 21.38 -19.74
N PHE A 294 -25.88 21.98 -18.64
CA PHE A 294 -26.24 21.27 -17.42
C PHE A 294 -27.61 20.58 -17.53
N GLU A 295 -28.56 21.19 -18.23
CA GLU A 295 -29.87 20.58 -18.53
C GLU A 295 -29.83 19.77 -19.84
N ASP A 296 -29.07 20.24 -20.84
CA ASP A 296 -29.00 19.64 -22.16
C ASP A 296 -27.56 19.30 -22.54
N ARG A 297 -27.18 18.04 -22.29
CA ARG A 297 -25.85 17.51 -22.60
C ARG A 297 -25.52 17.50 -24.09
N SER A 298 -26.51 17.56 -24.99
CA SER A 298 -26.24 17.61 -26.44
C SER A 298 -25.51 18.87 -26.87
N LYS A 299 -25.53 19.92 -26.02
CA LYS A 299 -24.83 21.19 -26.25
C LYS A 299 -23.33 21.12 -25.93
N ILE A 300 -22.84 20.06 -25.29
CA ILE A 300 -21.42 19.88 -24.98
C ILE A 300 -20.64 19.67 -26.29
N GLN A 301 -19.66 20.53 -26.54
CA GLN A 301 -18.74 20.39 -27.67
C GLN A 301 -17.61 19.45 -27.26
N TYR A 302 -17.68 18.19 -27.67
CA TYR A 302 -16.60 17.23 -27.47
C TYR A 302 -15.47 17.51 -28.47
N ILE A 303 -14.26 17.70 -27.96
CA ILE A 303 -13.04 17.81 -28.74
C ILE A 303 -12.28 16.52 -28.51
N ASP A 304 -12.00 15.80 -29.60
CA ASP A 304 -11.29 14.52 -29.56
C ASP A 304 -9.79 14.76 -29.29
N GLU A 305 -9.06 15.21 -30.31
CA GLU A 305 -7.64 15.53 -30.20
C GLU A 305 -7.33 16.89 -30.86
N LEU A 306 -6.35 17.59 -30.30
CA LEU A 306 -5.82 18.84 -30.87
C LEU A 306 -4.43 18.63 -31.50
N ASP A 307 -3.70 17.61 -31.06
CA ASP A 307 -2.36 17.27 -31.56
C ASP A 307 -2.37 15.89 -32.23
N PRO A 308 -2.06 15.79 -33.53
CA PRO A 308 -2.06 14.51 -34.24
C PRO A 308 -0.85 13.62 -33.92
N VAL A 309 0.15 14.12 -33.19
CA VAL A 309 1.38 13.38 -32.83
C VAL A 309 1.42 13.06 -31.35
N ASP A 310 1.18 14.04 -30.48
CA ASP A 310 1.19 13.84 -29.02
C ASP A 310 -0.21 13.46 -28.51
N ASN A 311 -0.62 12.23 -28.82
CA ASN A 311 -1.92 11.68 -28.43
C ASN A 311 -1.81 10.23 -27.94
N VAL A 312 -2.94 9.70 -27.45
CA VAL A 312 -3.00 8.32 -26.92
C VAL A 312 -2.82 7.27 -28.00
N GLU A 313 -3.33 7.50 -29.22
CA GLU A 313 -3.26 6.53 -30.32
C GLU A 313 -1.81 6.25 -30.74
N THR A 314 -0.99 7.31 -30.84
CA THR A 314 0.44 7.17 -31.15
C THR A 314 1.17 6.36 -30.07
N ARG A 315 0.90 6.65 -28.78
CA ARG A 315 1.49 5.93 -27.65
C ARG A 315 1.06 4.46 -27.57
N LEU A 316 -0.20 4.15 -27.95
CA LEU A 316 -0.68 2.77 -28.02
C LEU A 316 0.00 1.99 -29.15
N ALA A 317 0.17 2.61 -30.32
CA ALA A 317 0.83 1.99 -31.47
C ALA A 317 2.30 1.63 -31.18
N GLU A 318 3.03 2.45 -30.42
CA GLU A 318 4.40 2.16 -29.97
C GLU A 318 4.53 0.89 -29.13
N LYS A 319 3.45 0.48 -28.46
CA LYS A 319 3.43 -0.64 -27.50
C LYS A 319 2.63 -1.85 -27.98
N GLU A 320 2.23 -1.87 -29.26
CA GLU A 320 1.37 -2.91 -29.83
C GLU A 320 1.91 -4.34 -29.62
N ALA A 321 3.22 -4.52 -29.66
CA ALA A 321 3.87 -5.82 -29.47
C ALA A 321 3.57 -6.48 -28.11
N TYR A 322 3.18 -5.70 -27.09
CA TYR A 322 2.90 -6.16 -25.73
C TYR A 322 1.41 -6.18 -25.38
N ARG A 323 0.55 -5.68 -26.29
CA ARG A 323 -0.90 -5.61 -26.05
C ARG A 323 -1.57 -6.89 -26.52
N ASN A 324 -2.16 -7.64 -25.59
CA ASN A 324 -2.88 -8.88 -25.89
C ASN A 324 -2.01 -9.93 -26.63
N THR A 325 -0.71 -9.99 -26.32
CA THR A 325 0.24 -10.98 -26.85
C THR A 325 0.80 -11.84 -25.73
N ASN A 326 1.64 -12.82 -26.07
CA ASN A 326 2.39 -13.62 -25.09
C ASN A 326 3.73 -12.99 -24.70
N MET A 327 4.04 -11.78 -25.20
CA MET A 327 5.28 -11.08 -24.88
C MET A 327 5.09 -10.25 -23.62
N VAL A 328 5.90 -10.50 -22.60
CA VAL A 328 5.87 -9.76 -21.33
C VAL A 328 7.20 -9.09 -21.04
N MET A 329 7.13 -7.91 -20.45
CA MET A 329 8.27 -7.16 -19.93
C MET A 329 7.88 -6.57 -18.57
N PRO A 330 8.81 -6.43 -17.62
CA PRO A 330 8.53 -5.72 -16.38
C PRO A 330 8.11 -4.27 -16.63
N GLU A 331 7.29 -3.75 -15.73
CA GLU A 331 6.84 -2.37 -15.75
C GLU A 331 6.57 -1.87 -14.34
N VAL A 332 6.60 -0.55 -14.19
CA VAL A 332 6.36 0.11 -12.90
C VAL A 332 5.30 1.20 -12.99
N GLU A 333 5.12 1.82 -14.16
CA GLU A 333 4.09 2.84 -14.37
C GLU A 333 3.46 2.80 -15.78
N TRP A 334 4.20 2.38 -16.81
CA TRP A 334 3.74 2.35 -18.20
C TRP A 334 3.97 0.99 -18.85
N LEU A 335 3.08 0.64 -19.78
CA LEU A 335 3.12 -0.65 -20.49
C LEU A 335 4.52 -0.96 -21.05
N ALA A 336 5.11 -2.05 -20.57
CA ALA A 336 6.44 -2.52 -20.93
C ALA A 336 7.50 -1.41 -20.89
N ASP A 337 7.56 -0.64 -19.79
CA ASP A 337 8.61 0.36 -19.57
C ASP A 337 9.99 -0.25 -19.23
N GLY A 338 10.01 -1.54 -18.88
CA GLY A 338 11.21 -2.35 -18.62
C GLY A 338 11.81 -2.15 -17.23
N THR A 339 11.27 -1.26 -16.41
CA THR A 339 11.88 -0.85 -15.15
C THR A 339 11.77 -1.97 -14.11
N VAL A 340 12.87 -2.22 -13.42
CA VAL A 340 12.94 -3.13 -12.26
C VAL A 340 13.71 -2.45 -11.14
N GLN A 341 13.46 -2.89 -9.90
CA GLN A 341 14.23 -2.49 -8.73
C GLN A 341 15.14 -3.64 -8.28
N LEU A 342 16.38 -3.31 -7.96
CA LEU A 342 17.34 -4.22 -7.35
C LEU A 342 17.74 -3.67 -5.98
N GLU A 343 17.84 -4.57 -5.00
CA GLU A 343 18.35 -4.26 -3.66
C GLU A 343 19.62 -5.08 -3.38
N LEU A 344 20.66 -4.41 -2.88
CA LEU A 344 21.96 -4.99 -2.58
C LEU A 344 22.40 -4.60 -1.17
N LEU A 345 23.05 -5.52 -0.46
CA LEU A 345 23.86 -5.21 0.72
C LEU A 345 25.33 -5.36 0.36
N LEU A 346 26.08 -4.26 0.38
CA LEU A 346 27.50 -4.26 0.03
C LEU A 346 28.34 -3.99 1.28
N PRO A 347 29.35 -4.82 1.60
CA PRO A 347 30.15 -4.70 2.81
C PRO A 347 31.25 -3.63 2.69
N VAL A 348 30.84 -2.42 2.30
CA VAL A 348 31.70 -1.26 2.08
C VAL A 348 30.97 0.03 2.51
N PRO A 349 31.72 1.13 2.76
CA PRO A 349 31.12 2.43 3.08
C PRO A 349 30.19 2.95 1.98
N MET A 350 29.22 3.77 2.37
CA MET A 350 28.10 4.21 1.52
C MET A 350 28.51 4.81 0.18
N GLN A 351 29.56 5.63 0.17
CA GLN A 351 30.03 6.26 -1.06
C GLN A 351 30.56 5.23 -2.06
N VAL A 352 31.28 4.21 -1.59
CA VAL A 352 31.80 3.13 -2.45
C VAL A 352 30.66 2.22 -2.89
N ALA A 353 29.75 1.88 -1.98
CA ALA A 353 28.57 1.06 -2.26
C ALA A 353 27.72 1.64 -3.40
N LYS A 354 27.50 2.96 -3.41
CA LYS A 354 26.75 3.66 -4.47
C LYS A 354 27.30 3.35 -5.87
N TYR A 355 28.60 3.50 -6.09
CA TYR A 355 29.20 3.29 -7.41
C TYR A 355 29.40 1.80 -7.74
N ALA A 356 29.73 0.98 -6.74
CA ALA A 356 29.82 -0.47 -6.92
C ALA A 356 28.47 -1.05 -7.37
N ALA A 357 27.36 -0.61 -6.79
CA ALA A 357 26.02 -1.04 -7.16
C ALA A 357 25.66 -0.70 -8.61
N LEU A 358 26.07 0.47 -9.12
CA LEU A 358 25.90 0.82 -10.53
C LEU A 358 26.72 -0.08 -11.46
N GLU A 359 27.92 -0.51 -11.05
CA GLU A 359 28.72 -1.44 -11.85
C GLU A 359 28.11 -2.85 -11.87
N TYR A 360 27.57 -3.31 -10.74
CA TYR A 360 26.77 -4.54 -10.71
C TYR A 360 25.56 -4.46 -11.63
N ALA A 361 24.82 -3.35 -11.63
CA ALA A 361 23.67 -3.17 -12.52
C ALA A 361 24.06 -3.29 -14.00
N LYS A 362 25.20 -2.71 -14.42
CA LYS A 362 25.73 -2.88 -15.79
C LYS A 362 26.04 -4.34 -16.10
N HIS A 363 26.70 -5.05 -15.19
CA HIS A 363 27.01 -6.48 -15.36
C HIS A 363 25.76 -7.38 -15.34
N MET A 364 24.64 -6.88 -14.81
CA MET A 364 23.32 -7.52 -14.88
C MET A 364 22.51 -7.08 -16.12
N ASN A 365 23.15 -6.39 -17.08
CA ASN A 365 22.53 -5.86 -18.30
C ASN A 365 21.40 -4.83 -18.07
N MET A 366 21.36 -4.18 -16.91
CA MET A 366 20.40 -3.11 -16.66
C MET A 366 20.83 -1.82 -17.37
N LYS A 367 19.92 -1.21 -18.12
CA LYS A 367 20.08 0.12 -18.74
C LYS A 367 19.60 1.22 -17.80
N ASP A 368 20.10 2.43 -18.00
CA ASP A 368 19.67 3.65 -17.29
C ASP A 368 19.60 3.48 -15.76
N ALA A 369 20.57 2.74 -15.19
CA ALA A 369 20.56 2.41 -13.78
C ALA A 369 20.79 3.67 -12.90
N GLU A 370 19.93 3.85 -11.90
CA GLU A 370 19.98 4.95 -10.95
C GLU A 370 19.88 4.41 -9.52
N VAL A 371 20.78 4.85 -8.64
CA VAL A 371 20.66 4.56 -7.20
C VAL A 371 19.58 5.46 -6.61
N ILE A 372 18.53 4.85 -6.08
CA ILE A 372 17.35 5.54 -5.54
C ILE A 372 17.30 5.54 -4.01
N HIS A 373 18.04 4.63 -3.36
CA HIS A 373 18.12 4.57 -1.89
C HIS A 373 19.51 4.12 -1.42
N LEU A 374 19.95 4.72 -0.31
CA LEU A 374 21.17 4.36 0.41
C LEU A 374 20.89 4.39 1.92
N GLU A 375 21.22 3.31 2.61
CA GLU A 375 21.06 3.18 4.06
C GLU A 375 22.32 2.58 4.67
N CYS A 376 22.91 3.28 5.64
CA CYS A 376 24.11 2.83 6.33
C CYS A 376 23.73 1.73 7.33
N MET A 377 24.20 0.49 7.12
CA MET A 377 24.03 -0.57 8.13
C MET A 377 25.02 -0.34 9.26
N HIS A 378 26.29 -0.13 8.89
CA HIS A 378 27.35 0.32 9.77
C HIS A 378 28.42 1.04 8.94
N PRO A 379 29.08 2.10 9.43
CA PRO A 379 30.06 2.86 8.65
C PRO A 379 31.19 2.03 8.01
N SER A 380 31.54 0.88 8.61
CA SER A 380 32.53 -0.07 8.09
C SER A 380 31.95 -1.35 7.51
N GLU A 381 30.88 -1.92 8.09
CA GLU A 381 30.46 -3.29 7.79
C GLU A 381 29.57 -3.40 6.57
N GLY A 382 28.87 -2.32 6.20
CA GLY A 382 28.12 -2.33 4.96
C GLY A 382 27.04 -1.26 4.81
N THR A 383 26.55 -1.22 3.58
CA THR A 383 25.53 -0.27 3.13
C THR A 383 24.48 -1.04 2.32
N ARG A 384 23.22 -0.81 2.66
CA ARG A 384 22.08 -1.23 1.85
C ARG A 384 21.87 -0.21 0.72
N VAL A 385 21.78 -0.70 -0.51
CA VAL A 385 21.62 0.11 -1.72
C VAL A 385 20.40 -0.41 -2.47
N GLN A 386 19.50 0.48 -2.89
CA GLN A 386 18.48 0.14 -3.89
C GLN A 386 18.70 0.98 -5.14
N LEU A 387 18.53 0.34 -6.29
CA LEU A 387 18.63 0.98 -7.60
C LEU A 387 17.46 0.55 -8.47
N LYS A 388 17.04 1.45 -9.36
CA LYS A 388 16.16 1.13 -10.48
C LYS A 388 16.96 1.09 -11.77
N GLY A 389 16.52 0.32 -12.74
CA GLY A 389 17.05 0.32 -14.10
C GLY A 389 16.15 -0.47 -15.03
N LYS A 390 16.41 -0.39 -16.33
CA LYS A 390 15.57 -1.02 -17.35
C LYS A 390 16.17 -2.32 -17.87
N ILE A 391 15.32 -3.31 -18.03
CA ILE A 391 15.57 -4.50 -18.82
C ILE A 391 15.07 -4.23 -20.25
N ASP A 392 15.88 -4.55 -21.25
CA ASP A 392 15.63 -4.25 -22.67
C ASP A 392 15.20 -5.47 -23.50
N PHE A 393 14.83 -6.57 -22.84
CA PHE A 393 14.31 -7.78 -23.48
C PHE A 393 12.96 -8.19 -22.88
N ALA A 394 12.14 -8.84 -23.71
CA ALA A 394 10.86 -9.40 -23.33
C ALA A 394 10.92 -10.93 -23.28
N VAL A 395 9.99 -11.54 -22.54
CA VAL A 395 9.83 -12.99 -22.41
C VAL A 395 8.59 -13.43 -23.16
N ASP A 396 8.70 -14.48 -23.98
CA ASP A 396 7.55 -15.15 -24.58
C ASP A 396 7.04 -16.21 -23.62
N LEU A 397 5.84 -16.00 -23.08
CA LEU A 397 5.21 -16.90 -22.11
C LEU A 397 5.01 -18.33 -22.64
N THR A 398 4.94 -18.53 -23.97
CA THR A 398 4.77 -19.87 -24.56
C THR A 398 6.03 -20.73 -24.50
N THR A 399 7.18 -20.11 -24.24
CA THR A 399 8.48 -20.79 -24.15
C THR A 399 8.83 -21.25 -22.73
N LEU A 400 8.00 -20.90 -21.74
CA LEU A 400 8.24 -21.24 -20.35
C LEU A 400 7.88 -22.70 -20.07
N GLU A 401 8.85 -23.47 -19.60
CA GLU A 401 8.63 -24.80 -19.04
C GLU A 401 8.11 -24.66 -17.60
N ILE A 402 6.78 -24.68 -17.44
CA ILE A 402 6.11 -24.55 -16.14
C ILE A 402 5.72 -25.95 -15.65
N PRO A 403 6.34 -26.49 -14.59
CA PRO A 403 5.95 -27.78 -14.03
C PRO A 403 4.54 -27.70 -13.41
N PRO A 404 3.75 -28.78 -13.43
CA PRO A 404 2.46 -28.81 -12.74
C PRO A 404 2.67 -28.60 -11.24
N GLU A 405 1.79 -27.82 -10.60
CA GLU A 405 1.84 -27.68 -9.15
C GLU A 405 1.60 -29.04 -8.49
N PRO A 406 2.41 -29.42 -7.48
CA PRO A 406 2.15 -30.63 -6.72
C PRO A 406 0.79 -30.49 -6.02
N LYS A 407 -0.07 -31.50 -6.18
CA LYS A 407 -1.36 -31.54 -5.47
C LYS A 407 -1.09 -31.61 -3.97
N ILE A 408 -1.50 -30.57 -3.24
CA ILE A 408 -1.41 -30.47 -1.78
C ILE A 408 -2.85 -30.39 -1.25
N TYR A 409 -3.22 -31.26 -0.31
CA TYR A 409 -4.51 -31.16 0.35
C TYR A 409 -4.52 -30.02 1.38
N SER A 410 -5.66 -29.34 1.49
CA SER A 410 -5.85 -28.33 2.53
C SER A 410 -5.87 -28.97 3.92
N ASP A 411 -5.60 -28.16 4.96
CA ASP A 411 -5.64 -28.63 6.34
C ASP A 411 -6.98 -29.28 6.69
N GLN A 412 -8.09 -28.71 6.21
CA GLN A 412 -9.44 -29.22 6.46
C GLN A 412 -9.67 -30.58 5.80
N GLU A 413 -9.22 -30.76 4.56
CA GLU A 413 -9.33 -32.05 3.87
C GLU A 413 -8.53 -33.14 4.59
N LEU A 414 -7.31 -32.82 5.05
CA LEU A 414 -6.47 -33.76 5.79
C LEU A 414 -7.10 -34.11 7.16
N TRP A 415 -7.59 -33.14 7.92
CA TRP A 415 -8.27 -33.42 9.19
C TRP A 415 -9.52 -34.29 8.99
N SER A 416 -10.38 -33.95 8.03
CA SER A 416 -11.60 -34.72 7.77
C SER A 416 -11.31 -36.14 7.30
N GLU A 417 -10.24 -36.33 6.52
CA GLU A 417 -9.81 -37.67 6.11
C GLU A 417 -9.32 -38.51 7.30
N LEU A 418 -8.44 -37.94 8.14
CA LEU A 418 -7.85 -38.66 9.28
C LEU A 418 -8.84 -38.91 10.41
N GLU A 419 -9.88 -38.07 10.54
CA GLU A 419 -11.01 -38.30 11.44
C GLU A 419 -11.89 -39.46 10.95
N ALA A 420 -12.20 -39.50 9.65
CA ALA A 420 -13.01 -40.58 9.06
C ALA A 420 -12.23 -41.91 8.98
N HIS A 421 -10.93 -41.83 8.73
CA HIS A 421 -10.04 -42.97 8.53
C HIS A 421 -8.74 -42.74 9.31
N PRO A 422 -8.69 -43.10 10.61
CA PRO A 422 -7.47 -42.98 11.40
C PRO A 422 -6.32 -43.75 10.75
N MET A 423 -5.19 -43.07 10.51
CA MET A 423 -4.02 -43.68 9.87
C MET A 423 -2.86 -43.82 10.85
N ARG A 424 -2.19 -44.97 10.82
CA ARG A 424 -0.96 -45.24 11.56
C ARG A 424 0.25 -45.27 10.65
N VAL A 425 1.35 -44.65 11.10
CA VAL A 425 2.60 -44.55 10.34
C VAL A 425 3.74 -45.11 11.18
N ILE A 426 4.54 -46.02 10.61
CA ILE A 426 5.81 -46.42 11.20
C ILE A 426 6.93 -45.61 10.57
N ALA A 427 7.73 -44.94 11.39
CA ALA A 427 8.81 -44.10 10.93
C ALA A 427 10.16 -44.52 11.52
N GLY A 428 11.22 -44.51 10.71
CA GLY A 428 12.58 -44.75 11.19
C GLY A 428 13.65 -44.23 10.24
N THR A 429 14.80 -43.84 10.79
CA THR A 429 16.01 -43.60 9.96
C THR A 429 16.73 -44.93 9.79
N VAL A 430 16.91 -45.37 8.54
CA VAL A 430 17.20 -46.77 8.23
C VAL A 430 18.66 -47.05 7.92
N GLY A 431 19.09 -48.30 8.14
CA GLY A 431 20.47 -48.74 7.94
C GLY A 431 21.34 -48.51 9.19
N GLU A 432 22.52 -47.93 9.03
CA GLU A 432 23.41 -47.49 10.12
C GLU A 432 23.45 -45.95 10.24
N ASP A 433 22.35 -45.31 9.83
CA ASP A 433 22.24 -43.86 9.76
C ASP A 433 21.63 -43.28 11.05
N GLU A 434 22.41 -42.45 11.73
CA GLU A 434 22.07 -41.78 13.00
C GLU A 434 21.42 -40.39 12.82
N HIS A 435 21.25 -39.90 11.59
CA HIS A 435 20.70 -38.57 11.33
C HIS A 435 19.17 -38.54 11.48
N SER A 436 18.69 -38.32 12.72
CA SER A 436 17.27 -38.31 13.07
C SER A 436 16.48 -37.04 12.71
N VAL A 437 17.16 -35.89 12.59
CA VAL A 437 16.49 -34.58 12.55
C VAL A 437 15.52 -34.45 11.38
N GLY A 438 15.94 -34.84 10.17
CA GLY A 438 15.11 -34.67 8.98
C GLY A 438 13.77 -35.41 9.05
N LEU A 439 13.74 -36.60 9.65
CA LEU A 439 12.52 -37.38 9.81
C LEU A 439 11.60 -36.79 10.89
N ARG A 440 12.18 -36.38 12.03
CA ARG A 440 11.43 -35.74 13.12
C ARG A 440 10.82 -34.40 12.71
N GLU A 441 11.52 -33.61 11.90
CA GLU A 441 11.01 -32.33 11.37
C GLU A 441 9.72 -32.49 10.54
N ILE A 442 9.50 -33.67 9.96
CA ILE A 442 8.30 -34.00 9.16
C ILE A 442 7.23 -34.71 10.00
N ILE A 443 7.58 -35.17 11.20
CA ILE A 443 6.64 -35.81 12.14
C ILE A 443 6.13 -34.78 13.14
N ASP A 444 7.05 -34.12 13.85
CA ASP A 444 6.78 -33.24 14.98
C ASP A 444 5.91 -32.05 14.57
N ILE A 445 4.87 -31.78 15.36
CA ILE A 445 3.94 -30.66 15.10
C ILE A 445 4.63 -29.28 15.01
N LYS A 446 5.81 -29.10 15.62
CA LYS A 446 6.52 -27.81 15.77
C LYS A 446 6.69 -27.04 14.46
N HIS A 447 7.05 -27.72 13.37
CA HIS A 447 7.22 -27.11 12.04
C HIS A 447 6.19 -27.62 11.03
N GLY A 448 5.03 -28.06 11.54
CA GLY A 448 3.92 -28.56 10.72
C GLY A 448 4.17 -29.97 10.19
N GLY A 449 4.78 -30.84 11.00
CA GLY A 449 4.87 -32.26 10.73
C GLY A 449 3.50 -32.97 10.74
N ILE A 450 3.47 -34.23 10.31
CA ILE A 450 2.24 -34.98 10.08
C ILE A 450 1.38 -35.18 11.35
N GLU A 451 1.96 -35.08 12.53
CA GLU A 451 1.20 -35.09 13.80
C GLU A 451 0.12 -34.01 13.86
N LYS A 452 0.31 -32.87 13.16
CA LYS A 452 -0.68 -31.78 13.09
C LYS A 452 -2.07 -32.26 12.67
N TRP A 453 -2.16 -33.26 11.79
CA TRP A 453 -3.42 -33.76 11.24
C TRP A 453 -3.94 -35.02 11.94
N GLY A 454 -3.28 -35.48 13.00
CA GLY A 454 -3.74 -36.62 13.80
C GLY A 454 -3.22 -37.99 13.32
N PHE A 455 -2.18 -38.03 12.50
CA PHE A 455 -1.48 -39.29 12.19
C PHE A 455 -0.92 -39.91 13.48
N ASN A 456 -1.16 -41.20 13.68
CA ASN A 456 -0.57 -41.96 14.77
C ASN A 456 0.82 -42.45 14.35
N VAL A 457 1.86 -41.77 14.79
CA VAL A 457 3.23 -42.07 14.36
C VAL A 457 3.97 -42.87 15.42
N GLU A 458 4.38 -44.09 15.08
CA GLU A 458 5.33 -44.85 15.88
C GLU A 458 6.74 -44.64 15.31
N TYR A 459 7.59 -43.95 16.07
CA TYR A 459 8.95 -43.63 15.67
C TYR A 459 9.95 -44.63 16.28
N LEU A 460 10.53 -45.49 15.44
CA LEU A 460 11.44 -46.56 15.87
C LEU A 460 12.88 -46.13 16.15
N GLY A 461 13.20 -44.85 15.94
CA GLY A 461 14.54 -44.32 16.15
C GLY A 461 15.41 -44.26 14.88
N THR A 462 16.72 -44.32 15.10
CA THR A 462 17.77 -44.31 14.09
C THR A 462 18.44 -45.67 13.97
N SER A 463 19.24 -45.85 12.93
CA SER A 463 19.90 -47.11 12.61
C SER A 463 18.96 -48.32 12.63
N VAL A 464 17.74 -48.11 12.11
CA VAL A 464 16.69 -49.13 12.10
C VAL A 464 16.96 -50.09 10.93
N PRO A 465 17.12 -51.40 11.17
CA PRO A 465 17.22 -52.37 10.09
C PRO A 465 15.94 -52.36 9.24
N ILE A 466 16.09 -52.48 7.92
CA ILE A 466 14.96 -52.44 6.96
C ILE A 466 13.88 -53.47 7.31
N GLN A 467 14.29 -54.68 7.69
CA GLN A 467 13.37 -55.75 8.08
C GLN A 467 12.53 -55.37 9.30
N LYS A 468 13.16 -54.74 10.30
CA LYS A 468 12.48 -54.29 11.52
C LYS A 468 11.40 -53.25 11.22
N LEU A 469 11.64 -52.37 10.25
CA LEU A 469 10.68 -51.33 9.86
C LEU A 469 9.41 -51.95 9.25
N VAL A 470 9.56 -52.95 8.38
CA VAL A 470 8.43 -53.67 7.76
C VAL A 470 7.74 -54.59 8.75
N ASP A 471 8.49 -55.35 9.55
CA ASP A 471 7.91 -56.26 10.55
C ASP A 471 7.09 -55.48 11.59
N ALA A 472 7.54 -54.31 12.02
CA ALA A 472 6.78 -53.41 12.91
C ALA A 472 5.51 -52.86 12.24
N ALA A 473 5.57 -52.53 10.94
CA ALA A 473 4.39 -52.09 10.19
C ALA A 473 3.32 -53.19 10.09
N ILE A 474 3.75 -54.45 9.98
CA ILE A 474 2.85 -55.61 9.99
C ILE A 474 2.25 -55.82 11.39
N GLU A 475 3.09 -55.82 12.44
CA GLU A 475 2.66 -56.04 13.82
C GLU A 475 1.65 -54.98 14.30
N MET A 476 1.84 -53.73 13.89
CA MET A 476 1.03 -52.60 14.34
C MET A 476 -0.10 -52.23 13.39
N GLU A 477 -0.33 -53.02 12.33
CA GLU A 477 -1.34 -52.77 11.29
C GLU A 477 -1.24 -51.35 10.72
N ALA A 478 -0.02 -50.92 10.38
CA ALA A 478 0.23 -49.58 9.89
C ALA A 478 -0.32 -49.36 8.47
N ASP A 479 -0.63 -48.12 8.15
CA ASP A 479 -1.08 -47.67 6.84
C ASP A 479 0.06 -47.22 5.94
N ALA A 480 1.12 -46.71 6.56
CA ALA A 480 2.29 -46.21 5.85
C ALA A 480 3.60 -46.46 6.59
N ILE A 481 4.68 -46.52 5.81
CA ILE A 481 6.06 -46.53 6.30
C ILE A 481 6.73 -45.23 5.83
N MET A 482 7.42 -44.56 6.75
CA MET A 482 8.29 -43.43 6.46
C MET A 482 9.75 -43.77 6.79
N ALA A 483 10.55 -43.99 5.75
CA ALA A 483 11.98 -44.26 5.89
C ALA A 483 12.81 -42.99 5.64
N SER A 484 13.73 -42.67 6.54
CA SER A 484 14.72 -41.63 6.32
C SER A 484 16.09 -42.22 6.00
N THR A 485 16.75 -41.68 4.97
CA THR A 485 18.09 -42.05 4.53
C THR A 485 18.89 -40.79 4.19
N ILE A 486 19.78 -40.37 5.08
CA ILE A 486 20.59 -39.15 4.93
C ILE A 486 21.97 -39.49 4.37
N ILE A 487 22.59 -40.56 4.85
CA ILE A 487 23.86 -41.07 4.31
C ILE A 487 23.60 -41.61 2.91
N SER A 488 24.28 -41.01 1.92
CA SER A 488 24.08 -41.32 0.51
C SER A 488 25.31 -41.95 -0.17
N HIS A 489 26.39 -42.22 0.58
CA HIS A 489 27.60 -42.79 0.01
C HIS A 489 27.32 -44.15 -0.63
N ASP A 490 27.91 -44.41 -1.81
CA ASP A 490 27.69 -45.62 -2.59
C ASP A 490 26.20 -45.89 -2.88
N ASP A 491 25.41 -44.82 -3.10
CA ASP A 491 23.97 -44.88 -3.35
C ASP A 491 23.17 -45.70 -2.32
N ILE A 492 23.68 -45.77 -1.08
CA ILE A 492 23.12 -46.65 -0.05
C ILE A 492 21.67 -46.31 0.28
N HIS A 493 21.31 -45.03 0.22
CA HIS A 493 19.94 -44.53 0.32
C HIS A 493 18.97 -45.21 -0.66
N TYR A 494 19.25 -45.20 -1.97
CA TYR A 494 18.39 -45.87 -2.97
C TYR A 494 18.46 -47.40 -2.85
N LYS A 495 19.63 -47.97 -2.55
CA LYS A 495 19.76 -49.41 -2.28
C LYS A 495 18.90 -49.86 -1.09
N ASN A 496 18.78 -49.04 -0.05
CA ASN A 496 17.92 -49.30 1.11
C ASN A 496 16.43 -49.15 0.78
N MET A 497 16.05 -48.19 -0.07
CA MET A 497 14.67 -48.07 -0.58
C MET A 497 14.26 -49.33 -1.35
N GLN A 498 15.12 -49.81 -2.25
CA GLN A 498 14.85 -51.03 -3.02
C GLN A 498 14.70 -52.25 -2.10
N LYS A 499 15.60 -52.42 -1.13
CA LYS A 499 15.50 -53.49 -0.13
C LYS A 499 14.21 -53.41 0.70
N LEU A 500 13.75 -52.21 1.04
CA LEU A 500 12.51 -51.99 1.77
C LEU A 500 11.31 -52.45 0.96
N ASN A 501 11.26 -52.08 -0.33
CA ASN A 501 10.24 -52.54 -1.27
C ASN A 501 10.27 -54.07 -1.45
N ASP A 502 11.44 -54.64 -1.72
CA ASP A 502 11.60 -56.08 -1.99
C ASP A 502 11.16 -56.92 -0.78
N TYR A 503 11.51 -56.50 0.44
CA TYR A 503 11.10 -57.19 1.65
C TYR A 503 9.60 -57.05 1.93
N ALA A 504 9.00 -55.90 1.62
CA ALA A 504 7.54 -55.73 1.70
C ALA A 504 6.79 -56.64 0.70
N ILE A 505 7.37 -56.89 -0.49
CA ILE A 505 6.86 -57.86 -1.47
C ILE A 505 7.00 -59.28 -0.93
N GLU A 506 8.18 -59.65 -0.38
CA GLU A 506 8.43 -60.97 0.20
C GLU A 506 7.43 -61.31 1.31
N LYS A 507 7.06 -60.33 2.14
CA LYS A 507 6.06 -60.48 3.21
C LYS A 507 4.60 -60.40 2.75
N GLY A 508 4.35 -60.10 1.46
CA GLY A 508 3.01 -60.01 0.90
C GLY A 508 2.20 -58.80 1.40
N VAL A 509 2.87 -57.70 1.76
CA VAL A 509 2.23 -56.49 2.30
C VAL A 509 2.48 -55.22 1.47
N ARG A 510 3.26 -55.31 0.38
CA ARG A 510 3.58 -54.14 -0.47
C ARG A 510 2.34 -53.40 -0.99
N ASP A 511 1.31 -54.14 -1.39
CA ASP A 511 0.06 -53.57 -1.94
C ASP A 511 -0.89 -53.04 -0.84
N LYS A 512 -0.55 -53.21 0.44
CA LYS A 512 -1.36 -52.79 1.59
C LYS A 512 -0.78 -51.56 2.32
N LEU A 513 0.48 -51.22 2.05
CA LEU A 513 1.23 -50.17 2.72
C LEU A 513 1.62 -49.07 1.75
N VAL A 514 1.48 -47.81 2.17
CA VAL A 514 2.10 -46.68 1.48
C VAL A 514 3.54 -46.53 1.98
N ILE A 515 4.53 -46.76 1.12
CA ILE A 515 5.95 -46.72 1.49
C ILE A 515 6.59 -45.45 0.95
N LEU A 516 7.03 -44.59 1.86
CA LEU A 516 7.64 -43.30 1.57
C LEU A 516 9.08 -43.28 2.04
N ALA A 517 9.95 -42.65 1.25
CA ALA A 517 11.34 -42.45 1.65
C ALA A 517 11.80 -41.00 1.46
N GLY A 518 12.63 -40.51 2.39
CA GLY A 518 13.12 -39.14 2.35
C GLY A 518 14.59 -39.00 2.71
N GLY A 519 15.23 -37.95 2.21
CA GLY A 519 16.62 -37.66 2.52
C GLY A 519 17.18 -36.45 1.78
N THR A 520 18.32 -35.94 2.24
CA THR A 520 18.90 -34.70 1.70
C THR A 520 19.35 -34.79 0.24
N GLN A 521 19.65 -36.00 -0.24
CA GLN A 521 20.09 -36.31 -1.60
C GLN A 521 19.05 -37.15 -2.37
N VAL A 522 17.84 -37.27 -1.82
CA VAL A 522 16.76 -38.04 -2.47
C VAL A 522 16.10 -37.16 -3.53
N THR A 523 16.09 -37.67 -4.75
CA THR A 523 15.32 -37.16 -5.87
C THR A 523 14.01 -37.95 -5.94
N PRO A 524 12.83 -37.30 -5.92
CA PRO A 524 11.54 -37.98 -5.88
C PRO A 524 11.36 -39.05 -6.95
N GLU A 525 11.77 -38.76 -8.18
CA GLU A 525 11.64 -39.66 -9.33
C GLU A 525 12.46 -40.94 -9.14
N LEU A 526 13.72 -40.80 -8.68
CA LEU A 526 14.60 -41.95 -8.42
C LEU A 526 14.11 -42.80 -7.25
N ALA A 527 13.51 -42.20 -6.22
CA ALA A 527 12.92 -42.97 -5.11
C ALA A 527 11.77 -43.87 -5.59
N VAL A 528 10.93 -43.35 -6.50
CA VAL A 528 9.82 -44.10 -7.11
C VAL A 528 10.36 -45.22 -8.01
N GLU A 529 11.42 -44.97 -8.78
CA GLU A 529 12.10 -46.02 -9.56
C GLU A 529 12.63 -47.18 -8.68
N HIS A 530 12.98 -46.89 -7.42
CA HIS A 530 13.41 -47.89 -6.44
C HIS A 530 12.26 -48.46 -5.58
N GLY A 531 11.02 -48.31 -6.05
CA GLY A 531 9.85 -49.01 -5.52
C GLY A 531 9.06 -48.27 -4.42
N MET A 532 9.41 -47.03 -4.11
CA MET A 532 8.65 -46.20 -3.17
C MET A 532 7.39 -45.63 -3.82
N ASP A 533 6.36 -45.34 -3.03
CA ASP A 533 5.14 -44.66 -3.51
C ASP A 533 5.35 -43.15 -3.69
N ALA A 534 6.26 -42.56 -2.91
CA ALA A 534 6.82 -41.23 -3.17
C ALA A 534 8.18 -41.04 -2.49
N GLY A 535 9.01 -40.17 -3.08
CA GLY A 535 10.29 -39.73 -2.53
C GLY A 535 10.28 -38.26 -2.11
N PHE A 536 11.06 -37.93 -1.07
CA PHE A 536 11.10 -36.58 -0.49
C PHE A 536 12.52 -36.03 -0.33
N GLY A 537 12.79 -34.93 -1.01
CA GLY A 537 14.08 -34.22 -0.98
C GLY A 537 14.10 -32.99 -0.07
N ARG A 538 15.02 -32.06 -0.36
CA ARG A 538 15.17 -30.78 0.38
C ARG A 538 13.90 -29.94 0.33
N GLY A 539 13.55 -29.28 1.44
CA GLY A 539 12.38 -28.39 1.53
C GLY A 539 11.04 -29.09 1.70
N THR A 540 11.03 -30.43 1.83
CA THR A 540 9.83 -31.18 2.18
C THR A 540 9.27 -30.70 3.52
N LYS A 541 7.94 -30.66 3.64
CA LYS A 541 7.19 -30.33 4.86
C LYS A 541 6.19 -31.45 5.17
N GLY A 542 5.67 -31.49 6.40
CA GLY A 542 4.67 -32.48 6.81
C GLY A 542 3.46 -32.53 5.87
N VAL A 543 2.99 -31.39 5.34
CA VAL A 543 1.81 -31.36 4.44
C VAL A 543 2.03 -32.13 3.14
N HIS A 544 3.26 -32.15 2.62
CA HIS A 544 3.59 -32.92 1.40
C HIS A 544 3.52 -34.42 1.68
N VAL A 545 4.04 -34.85 2.84
CA VAL A 545 4.04 -36.25 3.26
C VAL A 545 2.63 -36.72 3.63
N ALA A 546 1.89 -35.93 4.42
CA ALA A 546 0.49 -36.21 4.74
C ALA A 546 -0.36 -36.36 3.47
N THR A 547 -0.18 -35.46 2.50
CA THR A 547 -0.89 -35.54 1.22
C THR A 547 -0.55 -36.82 0.46
N ALA A 548 0.73 -37.20 0.39
CA ALA A 548 1.15 -38.43 -0.28
C ALA A 548 0.61 -39.69 0.40
N ILE A 549 0.58 -39.75 1.74
CA ILE A 549 -0.01 -40.87 2.48
C ILE A 549 -1.50 -40.99 2.17
N VAL A 550 -2.23 -39.88 2.27
CA VAL A 550 -3.68 -39.86 2.00
C VAL A 550 -3.99 -40.24 0.55
N GLN A 551 -3.26 -39.71 -0.43
CA GLN A 551 -3.41 -40.09 -1.84
C GLN A 551 -3.11 -41.56 -2.07
N GLY A 552 -2.06 -42.10 -1.44
CA GLY A 552 -1.77 -43.53 -1.48
C GLY A 552 -2.92 -44.37 -0.94
N LYS A 553 -3.48 -44.00 0.23
CA LYS A 553 -4.58 -44.74 0.85
C LYS A 553 -5.90 -44.62 0.08
N ARG A 554 -6.25 -43.45 -0.45
CA ARG A 554 -7.43 -43.27 -1.31
C ARG A 554 -7.36 -44.13 -2.56
N ARG A 555 -6.20 -44.16 -3.24
CA ARG A 555 -5.97 -45.07 -4.37
C ARG A 555 -6.17 -46.54 -3.99
N MET A 556 -5.67 -46.97 -2.84
CA MET A 556 -5.86 -48.35 -2.37
C MET A 556 -7.33 -48.70 -2.03
N ARG A 557 -8.14 -47.71 -1.66
CA ARG A 557 -9.59 -47.87 -1.44
C ARG A 557 -10.42 -47.76 -2.73
N GLY A 558 -9.82 -47.36 -3.84
CA GLY A 558 -10.51 -47.15 -5.13
C GLY A 558 -11.31 -45.85 -5.19
N GLU A 559 -10.89 -44.82 -4.44
CA GLU A 559 -11.61 -43.54 -4.33
C GLU A 559 -11.08 -42.44 -5.26
N ASP A 560 -9.96 -42.67 -5.96
CA ASP A 560 -9.33 -41.74 -6.90
C ASP A 560 -9.49 -42.20 -8.37
N GLU A 561 -10.73 -42.44 -8.83
CA GLU A 561 -11.08 -42.46 -10.27
C GLU A 561 -11.61 -41.10 -10.75
#